data_AF-A0A2P8B196-F1
#
_entry.id   AF-A0A2P8B196-F1
#
_cell.length_a   1.000
_cell.length_b   1.000
_cell.length_c   1.000
_cell.angle_alpha   90.00
_cell.angle_beta   90.00
_cell.angle_gamma   90.00
#
_symmetry.space_group_name_H-M   'P 1'
#
loop_
_entity.id
_entity.type
_entity.pdbx_description
1 polymer ?
#
loop_
_entity_poly.entity_id
_entity_poly.type
_entity_poly.pdbx_seq_one_letter_code
_entity_poly.pdbx_strand_id
1 'polypeptide(L)'
;MPRSGGRRDKARIHGESPSIIGSNGRKVGMDRHQVRGALLAAGLSPDTFELEGVHEHVPVPADFWFLRHAPGGGWEIGLYERGVHDVRQRFDTEEDACAGLYHALTGRPAPP
;
A
#
# COMPACT_ATOMS: atom_id res chain seq x y z
N MET A 1 8.19 -45.75 -60.27
CA MET A 1 6.77 -45.35 -60.21
C MET A 1 6.28 -45.46 -58.76
N PRO A 2 5.32 -44.62 -58.32
CA PRO A 2 5.51 -43.56 -57.30
C PRO A 2 4.70 -43.87 -56.00
N ARG A 3 4.69 -43.07 -54.92
CA ARG A 3 3.99 -41.77 -54.77
C ARG A 3 4.25 -41.15 -53.39
N SER A 4 4.31 -39.80 -53.39
CA SER A 4 3.73 -38.83 -52.44
C SER A 4 4.09 -38.97 -50.95
N GLY A 5 4.57 -37.94 -50.25
CA GLY A 5 4.27 -36.51 -50.34
C GLY A 5 3.61 -36.06 -49.02
N GLY A 6 4.17 -35.03 -48.37
CA GLY A 6 3.62 -34.46 -47.13
C GLY A 6 4.72 -33.78 -46.31
N ARG A 7 5.12 -32.55 -46.63
CA ARG A 7 4.49 -31.27 -46.24
C ARG A 7 4.70 -30.95 -44.74
N ARG A 8 5.81 -30.24 -44.50
CA ARG A 8 6.01 -29.13 -43.55
C ARG A 8 5.02 -29.04 -42.37
N ASP A 9 5.45 -29.51 -41.20
CA ASP A 9 4.95 -29.04 -39.92
C ASP A 9 5.71 -27.78 -39.49
N LYS A 10 5.14 -26.61 -39.84
CA LYS A 10 5.40 -25.39 -39.10
C LYS A 10 4.44 -25.36 -37.91
N ALA A 11 4.92 -25.78 -36.74
CA ALA A 11 4.29 -25.45 -35.47
C ALA A 11 5.30 -24.65 -34.64
N ARG A 12 5.35 -23.34 -34.92
CA ARG A 12 5.94 -22.35 -34.01
C ARG A 12 4.93 -22.22 -32.88
N ILE A 13 5.14 -22.96 -31.79
CA ILE A 13 4.37 -22.80 -30.55
C ILE A 13 4.59 -21.36 -30.06
N HIS A 14 3.55 -20.55 -30.22
CA HIS A 14 3.40 -19.27 -29.57
C HIS A 14 2.44 -19.52 -28.42
N GLY A 15 2.81 -19.04 -27.23
CA GLY A 15 1.88 -18.77 -26.15
C GLY A 15 1.40 -20.00 -25.39
N GLU A 16 2.04 -20.25 -24.26
CA GLU A 16 1.34 -20.46 -23.01
C GLU A 16 2.34 -20.19 -21.89
N SER A 17 2.37 -18.93 -21.47
CA SER A 17 2.88 -18.56 -20.16
C SER A 17 2.21 -19.47 -19.13
N PRO A 18 2.94 -20.18 -18.25
CA PRO A 18 2.30 -20.76 -17.08
C PRO A 18 1.87 -19.59 -16.20
N SER A 19 0.64 -19.13 -16.41
CA SER A 19 -0.15 -18.40 -15.44
C SER A 19 -0.22 -19.27 -14.19
N ILE A 20 0.70 -19.03 -13.26
CA ILE A 20 0.59 -19.46 -11.87
C ILE A 20 -0.66 -18.80 -11.30
N ILE A 21 -1.76 -19.50 -11.47
CA ILE A 21 -3.09 -19.23 -10.94
C ILE A 21 -3.01 -19.15 -9.41
N GLY A 22 -3.03 -17.91 -8.94
CA GLY A 22 -3.74 -17.41 -7.75
C GLY A 22 -3.96 -18.39 -6.61
N SER A 23 -3.02 -18.41 -5.67
CA SER A 23 -3.43 -18.48 -4.27
C SER A 23 -4.05 -17.12 -3.92
N ASN A 24 -5.36 -17.03 -4.08
CA ASN A 24 -6.19 -15.91 -3.64
C ASN A 24 -6.28 -15.89 -2.10
N GLY A 25 -5.14 -15.83 -1.43
CA GLY A 25 -5.09 -15.14 -0.16
C GLY A 25 -5.39 -13.70 -0.49
N ARG A 26 -6.44 -13.12 0.06
CA ARG A 26 -6.43 -11.67 0.25
C ARG A 26 -5.04 -11.39 0.82
N LYS A 27 -4.19 -10.58 0.17
CA LYS A 27 -3.29 -9.78 0.99
C LYS A 27 -4.26 -9.12 1.96
N VAL A 28 -4.21 -9.53 3.22
CA VAL A 28 -4.96 -8.80 4.23
C VAL A 28 -4.16 -7.53 4.35
N GLY A 29 -4.43 -6.60 3.44
CA GLY A 29 -3.80 -5.30 3.45
C GLY A 29 -4.02 -4.66 4.80
N MET A 30 -3.00 -4.00 5.31
CA MET A 30 -3.14 -3.20 6.51
C MET A 30 -4.08 -2.02 6.21
N ASP A 31 -5.22 -1.97 6.90
CA ASP A 31 -6.12 -0.81 6.90
C ASP A 31 -5.77 0.18 8.03
N ARG A 32 -6.40 1.35 8.03
CA ARG A 32 -6.12 2.42 9.02
C ARG A 32 -6.28 2.00 10.48
N HIS A 33 -7.18 1.08 10.81
CA HIS A 33 -7.32 0.58 12.18
C HIS A 33 -6.19 -0.39 12.54
N GLN A 34 -5.77 -1.22 11.58
CA GLN A 34 -4.67 -2.15 11.75
C GLN A 34 -3.33 -1.40 11.90
N VAL A 35 -3.08 -0.35 11.10
CA VAL A 35 -1.85 0.45 11.24
C VAL A 35 -1.80 1.18 12.58
N ARG A 36 -2.93 1.70 13.08
CA ARG A 36 -3.01 2.28 14.43
C ARG A 36 -2.55 1.27 15.48
N GLY A 37 -3.10 0.06 15.44
CA GLY A 37 -2.73 -1.02 16.36
C GLY A 37 -1.24 -1.36 16.27
N ALA A 38 -0.72 -1.47 15.05
CA ALA A 38 0.69 -1.77 14.81
C ALA A 38 1.63 -0.66 15.30
N LEU A 39 1.29 0.61 15.12
CA LEU A 39 2.08 1.75 15.60
C LEU A 39 2.11 1.80 17.13
N LEU A 40 0.98 1.58 17.79
CA LEU A 40 0.90 1.50 19.25
C LEU A 40 1.70 0.30 19.77
N ALA A 41 1.59 -0.87 19.13
CA ALA A 41 2.38 -2.06 19.47
C ALA A 41 3.89 -1.86 19.22
N ALA A 42 4.26 -1.01 18.27
CA ALA A 42 5.64 -0.59 18.03
C ALA A 42 6.16 0.43 19.05
N GLY A 43 5.31 0.91 19.97
CA GLY A 43 5.67 1.82 21.06
C GLY A 43 5.52 3.30 20.72
N LEU A 44 4.86 3.66 19.61
CA LEU A 44 4.60 5.06 19.28
C LEU A 44 3.47 5.64 20.14
N SER A 45 3.61 6.91 20.51
CA SER A 45 2.51 7.64 21.14
C SER A 45 1.42 7.89 20.10
N PRO A 46 0.13 7.80 20.49
CA PRO A 46 -0.96 8.26 19.62
C PRO A 46 -0.76 9.71 19.17
N ASP A 47 -0.15 10.59 20.00
CA ASP A 47 0.16 11.99 19.66
C ASP A 47 1.15 12.17 18.50
N THR A 48 1.85 11.11 18.09
CA THR A 48 2.82 11.18 16.99
C THR A 48 2.15 11.06 15.63
N PHE A 49 0.90 10.59 15.56
CA PHE A 49 0.22 10.35 14.30
C PHE A 49 -1.29 10.56 14.33
N GLU A 50 -1.83 11.07 13.24
CA GLU A 50 -3.25 11.24 12.98
C GLU A 50 -3.68 10.35 11.81
N LEU A 51 -4.83 9.70 11.93
CA LEU A 51 -5.41 8.85 10.91
C LEU A 51 -6.83 9.31 10.66
N GLU A 52 -7.08 9.86 9.48
CA GLU A 52 -8.39 10.38 9.10
C GLU A 52 -9.51 9.37 9.38
N GLY A 53 -10.50 9.77 10.18
CA GLY A 53 -11.65 8.95 10.56
C GLY A 53 -11.37 7.83 11.58
N VAL A 54 -10.15 7.69 12.08
CA VAL A 54 -9.77 6.65 13.05
C VAL A 54 -9.19 7.24 14.34
N HIS A 55 -8.30 8.21 14.22
CA HIS A 55 -7.70 8.89 15.36
C HIS A 55 -7.39 10.32 14.96
N GLU A 56 -8.08 11.27 15.57
CA GLU A 56 -7.95 12.71 15.34
C GLU A 56 -7.60 13.40 16.65
N HIS A 57 -6.82 14.49 16.58
CA HIS A 57 -6.40 15.21 17.77
C HIS A 57 -7.31 16.38 18.14
N VAL A 58 -7.67 16.48 19.42
CA VAL A 58 -8.31 17.66 20.02
C VAL A 58 -7.74 17.93 21.43
N PRO A 59 -6.98 19.01 21.65
CA PRO A 59 -6.52 20.01 20.68
C PRO A 59 -5.45 19.46 19.72
N VAL A 60 -5.28 20.13 18.58
CA VAL A 60 -4.29 19.76 17.55
C VAL A 60 -2.85 20.03 18.05
N PRO A 61 -1.95 19.03 18.07
CA PRO A 61 -0.55 19.22 18.43
C PRO A 61 0.20 20.11 17.44
N ALA A 62 1.39 20.57 17.83
CA ALA A 62 2.25 21.35 16.95
C ALA A 62 2.84 20.51 15.80
N ASP A 63 3.09 19.23 16.06
CA ASP A 63 3.73 18.31 15.12
C ASP A 63 3.19 16.89 15.26
N PHE A 64 2.79 16.28 14.14
CA PHE A 64 2.38 14.88 14.04
C PHE A 64 2.39 14.42 12.58
N TRP A 65 2.59 13.13 12.34
CA TRP A 65 2.39 12.55 11.00
C TRP A 65 0.91 12.37 10.73
N PHE A 66 0.43 12.60 9.52
CA PHE A 66 -0.96 12.33 9.15
C PHE A 66 -1.04 11.32 8.03
N LEU A 67 -2.15 10.59 7.99
CA LEU A 67 -2.63 9.84 6.84
C LEU A 67 -4.08 10.26 6.58
N ARG A 68 -4.37 10.67 5.34
CA ARG A 68 -5.70 11.11 4.92
C ARG A 68 -5.97 10.85 3.45
N HIS A 69 -7.22 10.99 3.03
CA HIS A 69 -7.58 11.03 1.62
C HIS A 69 -6.95 12.25 0.92
N ALA A 70 -6.34 11.99 -0.25
CA ALA A 70 -5.78 13.06 -1.06
C ALA A 70 -6.88 13.82 -1.83
N PRO A 71 -6.74 15.14 -2.05
CA PRO A 71 -7.68 15.90 -2.86
C PRO A 71 -7.58 15.45 -4.33
N GLY A 72 -8.61 14.75 -4.81
CA GLY A 72 -8.65 14.14 -6.15
C GLY A 72 -8.64 12.61 -6.16
N GLY A 73 -8.62 11.98 -4.99
CA GLY A 73 -8.65 10.53 -4.85
C GLY A 73 -7.30 9.95 -4.43
N GLY A 74 -7.33 8.72 -3.93
CA GLY A 74 -6.17 8.07 -3.31
C GLY A 74 -5.92 8.58 -1.90
N TRP A 75 -4.68 8.44 -1.47
CA TRP A 75 -4.21 8.62 -0.10
C TRP A 75 -2.91 9.41 -0.06
N GLU A 76 -2.73 10.17 1.01
CA GLU A 76 -1.48 10.87 1.25
C GLU A 76 -1.04 10.74 2.70
N ILE A 77 0.28 10.66 2.87
CA ILE A 77 0.92 10.78 4.18
C ILE A 77 1.79 12.02 4.19
N GLY A 78 1.89 12.65 5.34
CA GLY A 78 2.70 13.83 5.49
C GLY A 78 2.95 14.18 6.95
N LEU A 79 3.65 15.29 7.15
CA LEU A 79 3.87 15.85 8.45
C LEU A 79 3.03 17.10 8.60
N TYR A 80 2.25 17.18 9.66
CA TYR A 80 1.70 18.44 10.11
C TYR A 80 2.76 19.12 10.97
N GLU A 81 3.14 20.34 10.62
CA GLU A 81 4.08 21.13 11.41
C GLU A 81 3.56 22.57 11.53
N ARG A 82 3.32 23.01 12.77
CA ARG A 82 3.00 24.41 13.11
C ARG A 82 1.86 25.01 12.27
N GLY A 83 0.81 24.22 11.99
CA GLY A 83 -0.30 24.70 11.17
C GLY A 83 -0.28 24.24 9.71
N VAL A 84 0.81 23.63 9.24
CA VAL A 84 1.04 23.34 7.81
C VAL A 84 1.04 21.85 7.57
N HIS A 85 0.23 21.40 6.60
CA HIS A 85 0.30 20.02 6.09
C HIS A 85 1.35 19.94 4.99
N ASP A 86 2.47 19.29 5.27
CA ASP A 86 3.53 18.99 4.31
C ASP A 86 3.39 17.55 3.82
N VAL A 87 2.83 17.41 2.61
CA VAL A 87 2.58 16.10 1.99
C VAL A 87 3.92 15.50 1.56
N ARG A 88 4.25 14.33 2.10
CA ARG A 88 5.52 13.63 1.84
C ARG A 88 5.39 12.62 0.73
N GLN A 89 4.31 11.85 0.73
CA GLN A 89 4.08 10.79 -0.26
C GLN A 89 2.59 10.66 -0.56
N ARG A 90 2.28 10.21 -1.79
CA ARG A 90 0.92 9.89 -2.24
C ARG A 90 0.86 8.45 -2.70
N PHE A 91 -0.31 7.85 -2.52
CA PHE A 91 -0.57 6.45 -2.80
C PHE A 91 -1.95 6.31 -3.44
N ASP A 92 -2.11 5.29 -4.28
CA ASP A 92 -3.39 4.97 -4.90
C ASP A 92 -4.33 4.25 -3.94
N THR A 93 -3.79 3.46 -3.00
CA THR A 93 -4.56 2.58 -2.10
C THR A 93 -4.33 2.89 -0.63
N GLU A 94 -5.32 2.55 0.21
CA GLU A 94 -5.21 2.70 1.67
C GLU A 94 -4.12 1.78 2.22
N GLU A 95 -3.99 0.56 1.66
CA GLU A 95 -2.99 -0.44 2.04
C GLU A 95 -1.57 0.11 1.87
N ASP A 96 -1.26 0.65 0.69
CA ASP A 96 0.06 1.22 0.40
C ASP A 96 0.35 2.44 1.28
N ALA A 97 -0.65 3.27 1.56
CA ALA A 97 -0.50 4.43 2.43
C ALA A 97 -0.25 4.03 3.89
N CYS A 98 -0.99 3.05 4.41
CA CYS A 98 -0.78 2.52 5.75
C CYS A 98 0.60 1.88 5.90
N ALA A 99 1.03 1.11 4.89
CA ALA A 99 2.36 0.52 4.86
C ALA A 99 3.45 1.60 4.80
N GLY A 100 3.26 2.63 3.98
CA GLY A 100 4.15 3.77 3.85
C GLY A 100 4.27 4.58 5.14
N LEU A 101 3.16 4.84 5.84
CA LEU A 101 3.15 5.53 7.12
C LEU A 101 3.90 4.73 8.19
N TYR A 102 3.61 3.43 8.31
CA TYR A 102 4.30 2.56 9.27
C TYR A 102 5.80 2.55 9.01
N HIS A 103 6.20 2.48 7.75
CA HIS A 103 7.60 2.56 7.36
C HIS A 103 8.24 3.90 7.70
N ALA A 104 7.56 5.02 7.44
CA ALA A 104 8.06 6.36 7.76
C ALA A 104 8.28 6.56 9.27
N LEU A 105 7.38 6.04 10.09
CA LEU A 105 7.40 6.21 11.55
C LEU A 105 8.33 5.22 12.27
N THR A 106 8.53 4.02 11.73
CA THR A 106 9.26 2.95 12.42
C THR A 106 10.55 2.53 11.73
N GLY A 107 10.77 2.95 10.48
CA GLY A 107 11.85 2.47 9.61
C GLY A 107 11.71 1.00 9.19
N ARG A 108 10.61 0.32 9.54
CA ARG A 108 10.39 -1.12 9.32
C ARG A 108 9.27 -1.34 8.29
N PRO A 109 9.26 -2.47 7.56
CA PRO A 109 8.10 -2.82 6.75
C PRO A 109 6.88 -3.04 7.63
N ALA A 110 5.70 -2.69 7.13
CA ALA A 110 4.44 -2.96 7.83
C ALA A 110 4.24 -4.46 8.03
N PRO A 111 3.70 -4.88 9.20
CA PRO A 111 3.33 -6.27 9.41
C PRO A 111 2.25 -6.71 8.42
N PRO A 112 2.24 -8.02 8.07
CA PRO A 112 1.28 -8.60 7.13
C PRO A 112 -0.13 -8.69 7.71
#